data_AF-A0A1S1N6L4-F1
#
_entry.id   AF-A0A1S1N6L4-F1
#
_cell.length_a   1.000
_cell.length_b   1.000
_cell.length_c   1.000
_cell.angle_alpha   90.00
_cell.angle_beta   90.00
_cell.angle_gamma   90.00
#
_symmetry.space_group_name_H-M   'P 1'
#
loop_
_entity.id
_entity.type
_entity.pdbx_description
1 polymer ?
#
loop_
_entity_poly.entity_id
_entity_poly.type
_entity_poly.pdbx_seq_one_letter_code
_entity_poly.pdbx_strand_id
1 'polypeptide(L)'
;MEEVGKVRLNFLRAMYVFIVIGLGLSNTPEAISEMGRAADSYTVINAMLMGFMILALVGVFFPLKMLPILMFELLWKVIWLAMFALPIHLSAGLDEYATDVAFACFIGVVLTPLVLPWRYIFKTYFVR
;
A
#
# COMPACT_ATOMS: atom_id res chain seq x y z
N MET A 1 4.53 -22.30 11.84
CA MET A 1 3.19 -21.67 11.96
C MET A 1 2.83 -21.32 13.41
N GLU A 2 3.52 -21.87 14.42
CA GLU A 2 3.26 -21.55 15.84
C GLU A 2 3.69 -20.14 16.28
N GLU A 3 4.59 -19.46 15.57
CA GLU A 3 5.08 -18.13 15.99
C GLU A 3 4.11 -16.97 15.76
N VAL A 4 3.11 -17.10 14.88
CA VAL A 4 2.17 -16.02 14.56
C VAL A 4 0.75 -16.47 14.84
N GLY A 5 0.13 -15.89 15.87
CA GLY A 5 -1.22 -16.22 16.30
C GLY A 5 -2.29 -15.97 15.21
N LYS A 6 -3.37 -16.76 15.25
CA LYS A 6 -4.49 -16.70 14.29
C LYS A 6 -5.09 -15.29 14.15
N VAL A 7 -5.16 -14.54 15.26
CA VAL A 7 -5.63 -13.15 15.29
C VAL A 7 -4.79 -12.27 14.36
N ARG A 8 -3.46 -12.39 14.41
CA ARG A 8 -2.56 -11.57 13.59
C ARG A 8 -2.61 -11.96 12.11
N LEU A 9 -2.81 -13.23 11.81
CA LEU A 9 -3.07 -13.69 10.44
C LEU A 9 -4.36 -13.09 9.87
N ASN A 10 -5.43 -13.02 10.68
CA ASN A 10 -6.67 -12.40 10.25
C ASN A 10 -6.52 -10.89 10.05
N PHE A 11 -5.77 -10.19 10.91
CA PHE A 11 -5.44 -8.77 10.69
C PHE A 11 -4.65 -8.56 9.40
N LEU A 12 -3.66 -9.41 9.10
CA LEU A 12 -2.92 -9.36 7.83
C LEU A 12 -3.87 -9.50 6.64
N ARG A 13 -4.75 -10.51 6.66
CA ARG A 13 -5.76 -10.70 5.61
C ARG A 13 -6.68 -9.50 5.47
N ALA A 14 -7.13 -8.93 6.59
CA ALA A 14 -7.96 -7.72 6.59
C ALA A 14 -7.23 -6.54 5.95
N MET A 15 -5.93 -6.38 6.22
CA MET A 15 -5.11 -5.33 5.59
C MET A 15 -4.98 -5.53 4.08
N TYR A 16 -4.75 -6.77 3.61
CA TYR A 16 -4.74 -7.05 2.17
C TYR A 16 -6.09 -6.75 1.50
N VAL A 17 -7.20 -7.15 2.13
CA VAL A 17 -8.55 -6.83 1.64
C VAL A 17 -8.78 -5.33 1.63
N PHE A 18 -8.37 -4.60 2.67
CA PHE A 18 -8.46 -3.16 2.74
C PHE A 18 -7.71 -2.48 1.58
N ILE A 19 -6.50 -2.93 1.26
CA ILE A 19 -5.72 -2.43 0.11
C ILE A 19 -6.46 -2.72 -1.21
N VAL A 20 -6.96 -3.94 -1.40
CA VAL A 20 -7.69 -4.33 -2.61
C VAL A 20 -8.92 -3.47 -2.82
N ILE A 21 -9.71 -3.27 -1.76
CA ILE A 21 -10.92 -2.44 -1.81
C ILE A 21 -10.54 -0.97 -2.06
N GLY A 22 -9.56 -0.44 -1.33
CA GLY A 22 -9.11 0.95 -1.49
C GLY A 22 -8.71 1.24 -2.92
N LEU A 23 -7.77 0.47 -3.49
CA LEU A 23 -7.30 0.65 -4.85
C LEU A 23 -8.36 0.33 -5.91
N GLY A 24 -9.21 -0.66 -5.65
CA GLY A 24 -10.31 -1.02 -6.52
C GLY A 24 -11.33 0.12 -6.66
N LEU A 25 -11.57 0.88 -5.60
CA LEU A 25 -12.52 1.99 -5.62
C LEU A 25 -11.88 3.30 -6.14
N SER A 26 -10.62 3.58 -5.83
CA SER A 26 -9.97 4.83 -6.21
C SER A 26 -9.27 4.78 -7.57
N ASN A 27 -8.42 3.77 -7.81
CA ASN A 27 -7.48 3.79 -8.94
C ASN A 27 -7.94 2.99 -10.15
N THR A 28 -8.65 1.88 -9.94
CA THR A 28 -9.07 1.04 -11.09
C THR A 28 -10.07 1.71 -12.03
N PRO A 29 -11.05 2.53 -11.58
CA PRO A 29 -11.96 3.21 -12.51
C PRO A 29 -11.20 4.16 -13.44
N GLU A 30 -10.24 4.91 -12.89
CA GLU A 30 -9.38 5.83 -13.65
C GLU A 30 -8.46 5.07 -14.64
N ALA A 31 -7.87 3.96 -14.18
CA ALA A 31 -7.05 3.11 -15.04
C ALA A 31 -7.83 2.53 -16.22
N ILE A 32 -9.10 2.17 -16.00
CA ILE A 32 -9.99 1.67 -17.05
C ILE A 32 -10.40 2.81 -18.00
N SER A 33 -10.68 4.01 -17.48
CA SER A 33 -11.10 5.13 -18.33
C SER A 33 -10.00 5.61 -19.28
N GLU A 34 -8.73 5.51 -18.87
CA GLU A 34 -7.58 5.90 -19.69
C GLU A 34 -7.06 4.78 -20.61
N MET A 35 -7.66 3.60 -20.56
CA MET A 35 -7.24 2.45 -21.35
C MET A 35 -7.30 2.76 -22.86
N GLY A 36 -6.14 2.73 -23.51
CA GLY A 36 -6.01 2.99 -24.95
C GLY A 36 -6.14 4.47 -25.34
N ARG A 37 -6.18 5.40 -24.38
CA ARG A 37 -6.28 6.85 -24.62
C ARG A 37 -4.94 7.56 -24.49
N ALA A 38 -4.13 7.16 -23.51
CA ALA A 38 -2.83 7.76 -23.22
C ALA A 38 -1.79 6.69 -22.87
N ALA A 39 -0.51 7.07 -22.96
CA ALA A 39 0.63 6.25 -22.55
C ALA A 39 1.69 7.16 -21.90
N ASP A 40 1.30 7.82 -20.82
CA ASP A 40 2.11 8.75 -20.04
C ASP A 40 2.47 8.22 -18.64
N SER A 41 3.18 9.01 -17.85
CA SER A 41 3.58 8.65 -16.49
C SER A 41 2.40 8.29 -15.57
N TYR A 42 1.23 8.88 -15.78
CA TYR A 42 0.04 8.59 -14.99
C TYR A 42 -0.50 7.19 -15.29
N THR A 43 -0.56 6.81 -16.58
CA THR A 43 -0.94 5.44 -16.97
C THR A 43 0.03 4.38 -16.45
N VAL A 44 1.33 4.69 -16.34
CA VAL A 44 2.34 3.81 -15.72
C VAL A 44 2.06 3.62 -14.23
N ILE A 45 1.77 4.69 -13.50
CA ILE A 45 1.43 4.61 -12.06
C ILE A 45 0.18 3.74 -11.86
N ASN A 46 -0.86 3.95 -12.67
CA ASN A 46 -2.08 3.16 -12.59
C ASN A 46 -1.83 1.67 -12.87
N ALA A 47 -1.02 1.33 -13.87
CA ALA A 47 -0.64 -0.06 -14.14
C ALA A 47 0.13 -0.69 -12.96
N MET A 48 1.06 0.05 -12.35
CA MET A 48 1.79 -0.40 -11.16
C MET A 48 0.85 -0.62 -9.97
N LEU A 49 -0.10 0.28 -9.73
CA LEU A 49 -1.09 0.18 -8.65
C LEU A 49 -2.07 -0.98 -8.88
N MET A 50 -2.49 -1.23 -10.11
CA MET A 50 -3.29 -2.41 -10.47
C MET A 50 -2.51 -3.71 -10.22
N GLY A 51 -1.25 -3.78 -10.64
CA GLY A 51 -0.39 -4.93 -10.36
C GLY A 51 -0.22 -5.16 -8.86
N PHE A 52 0.01 -4.09 -8.11
CA PHE A 52 0.09 -4.13 -6.65
C PHE A 52 -1.23 -4.61 -6.01
N MET A 53 -2.38 -4.16 -6.50
CA MET A 53 -3.71 -4.62 -6.07
C MET A 53 -3.90 -6.14 -6.30
N ILE A 54 -3.50 -6.64 -7.47
CA ILE A 54 -3.56 -8.08 -7.78
C ILE A 54 -2.66 -8.89 -6.84
N LEU A 55 -1.44 -8.41 -6.57
CA LEU A 55 -0.55 -9.06 -5.60
C LEU A 55 -1.09 -9.00 -4.17
N ALA A 56 -1.76 -7.91 -3.78
CA ALA A 56 -2.45 -7.81 -2.51
C ALA A 56 -3.59 -8.85 -2.40
N LEU A 57 -4.33 -9.11 -3.48
CA LEU A 57 -5.33 -10.17 -3.52
C LEU A 57 -4.72 -11.56 -3.28
N VAL A 58 -3.54 -11.84 -3.87
CA VAL A 58 -2.77 -13.07 -3.56
C VAL A 58 -2.36 -13.10 -2.08
N GLY A 59 -2.04 -11.95 -1.49
CA GLY A 59 -1.75 -11.79 -0.06
C GLY A 59 -2.89 -12.20 0.87
N VAL A 60 -4.15 -12.09 0.44
CA VAL A 60 -5.30 -12.58 1.22
C VAL A 60 -5.21 -14.10 1.44
N PHE A 61 -4.80 -14.84 0.41
CA PHE A 61 -4.65 -16.29 0.47
C PHE A 61 -3.33 -16.72 1.15
N PHE A 62 -2.25 -15.97 0.93
CA PHE A 62 -0.91 -16.28 1.42
C PHE A 62 -0.29 -15.13 2.26
N PRO A 63 -0.89 -14.75 3.40
CA PRO A 63 -0.59 -13.48 4.08
C PRO A 63 0.84 -13.34 4.59
N LEU A 64 1.47 -14.42 5.03
CA LEU A 64 2.87 -14.41 5.50
C LEU A 64 3.87 -14.41 4.35
N LYS A 65 3.57 -15.10 3.24
CA LYS A 65 4.48 -15.17 2.09
C LYS A 65 4.51 -13.84 1.33
N MET A 66 3.41 -13.10 1.35
CA MET A 66 3.27 -11.82 0.65
C MET A 66 3.60 -10.60 1.54
N LEU A 67 4.19 -10.79 2.72
CA LEU A 67 4.65 -9.68 3.57
C LEU A 67 5.50 -8.62 2.84
N PRO A 68 6.36 -8.97 1.86
CA PRO A 68 7.09 -7.97 1.08
C PRO A 68 6.19 -6.95 0.38
N ILE A 69 4.95 -7.31 0.03
CA ILE A 69 3.97 -6.39 -0.57
C ILE A 69 3.52 -5.34 0.44
N LEU A 70 3.24 -5.72 1.69
CA LEU A 70 2.90 -4.76 2.74
C LEU A 70 4.10 -3.91 3.17
N MET A 71 5.31 -4.45 3.11
CA MET A 71 6.53 -3.67 3.35
C MET A 71 6.75 -2.64 2.24
N PHE A 72 6.54 -3.03 0.98
CA PHE A 72 6.56 -2.11 -0.15
C PHE A 72 5.49 -1.03 0.01
N GLU A 73 4.27 -1.41 0.39
CA GLU A 73 3.15 -0.49 0.66
C GLU A 73 3.52 0.61 1.65
N LEU A 74 4.10 0.22 2.77
CA LEU A 74 4.54 1.14 3.80
C LEU A 74 5.68 2.03 3.27
N LEU A 75 6.66 1.42 2.60
CA LEU A 75 7.86 2.12 2.14
C LEU A 75 7.53 3.22 1.13
N TRP A 76 6.74 2.91 0.10
CA TRP A 76 6.44 3.91 -0.94
C TRP A 76 5.61 5.07 -0.38
N LYS A 77 4.67 4.81 0.55
CA LYS A 77 3.88 5.86 1.21
C LYS A 77 4.73 6.74 2.11
N VAL A 78 5.64 6.15 2.88
CA VAL A 78 6.58 6.91 3.72
C VAL A 78 7.47 7.79 2.85
N ILE A 79 8.03 7.25 1.77
CA ILE A 79 8.86 8.02 0.83
C ILE A 79 8.03 9.16 0.22
N TRP A 80 6.83 8.87 -0.26
CA TRP A 80 5.98 9.88 -0.89
C TRP A 80 5.60 11.00 0.09
N LEU A 81 5.17 10.65 1.30
CA LEU A 81 4.83 11.63 2.33
C LEU A 81 6.04 12.46 2.76
N ALA A 82 7.19 11.82 3.01
CA ALA A 82 8.37 12.50 3.52
C ALA A 82 9.08 13.36 2.47
N MET A 83 9.18 12.89 1.23
CA MET A 83 9.98 13.54 0.18
C MET A 83 9.17 14.43 -0.75
N PHE A 84 7.84 14.25 -0.84
CA PHE A 84 7.01 15.01 -1.78
C PHE A 84 5.91 15.78 -1.08
N ALA A 85 5.03 15.11 -0.31
CA ALA A 85 3.91 15.78 0.33
C ALA A 85 4.36 16.78 1.41
N LEU A 86 5.29 16.38 2.28
CA LEU A 86 5.75 17.22 3.40
C LEU A 86 6.44 18.51 2.91
N PRO A 87 7.42 18.48 1.97
CA PRO A 87 8.01 19.72 1.46
C PRO A 87 7.00 20.67 0.79
N ILE A 88 6.03 20.13 0.03
CA ILE A 88 4.99 20.94 -0.61
C ILE A 88 4.05 21.55 0.44
N HIS A 89 3.64 20.75 1.43
CA HIS A 89 2.81 21.22 2.53
C HIS A 89 3.45 22.37 3.31
N LEU A 90 4.76 22.31 3.55
CA LEU A 90 5.52 23.34 4.25
C LEU A 90 5.78 24.61 3.43
N SER A 91 5.55 24.58 2.12
CA SER A 91 5.83 25.71 1.21
C SER A 91 4.57 26.38 0.68
N ALA A 92 3.86 25.69 -0.22
CA ALA A 92 2.70 26.23 -0.93
C ALA A 92 1.36 25.68 -0.41
N GLY A 93 1.39 24.66 0.45
CA GLY A 93 0.21 23.88 0.80
C GLY A 93 -0.09 22.81 -0.24
N LEU A 94 -0.87 21.79 0.15
CA LEU A 94 -1.31 20.73 -0.75
C LEU A 94 -2.57 21.19 -1.49
N ASP A 95 -2.66 20.87 -2.78
CA ASP A 95 -3.93 20.96 -3.50
C ASP A 95 -4.92 19.88 -3.02
N GLU A 96 -6.15 19.92 -3.50
CA GLU A 96 -7.21 18.99 -3.09
C GLU A 96 -6.82 17.53 -3.33
N TYR A 97 -6.30 17.24 -4.53
CA TYR A 97 -5.81 15.91 -4.89
C TYR A 97 -4.70 15.42 -3.96
N ALA A 98 -3.65 16.22 -3.77
CA ALA A 98 -2.52 15.85 -2.94
C ALA A 98 -2.91 15.73 -1.46
N THR A 99 -3.91 16.49 -1.00
CA THR A 99 -4.47 16.37 0.35
C THR A 99 -5.16 15.03 0.55
N ASP A 100 -6.01 14.61 -0.39
CA ASP A 100 -6.70 13.31 -0.33
C ASP A 100 -5.72 12.14 -0.38
N VAL A 101 -4.73 12.22 -1.28
CA VAL A 101 -3.66 11.21 -1.39
C VAL A 101 -2.82 11.18 -0.11
N ALA A 102 -2.48 12.34 0.46
CA ALA A 102 -1.74 12.41 1.73
C ALA A 102 -2.53 11.80 2.89
N PHE A 103 -3.83 12.05 2.96
CA PHE A 103 -4.70 11.46 3.97
C PHE A 103 -4.76 9.93 3.83
N ALA A 104 -4.98 9.42 2.61
CA ALA A 104 -4.99 7.98 2.34
C ALA A 104 -3.63 7.32 2.63
N CYS A 105 -2.53 7.99 2.27
CA CYS A 105 -1.18 7.52 2.56
C CYS A 105 -0.92 7.50 4.07
N PHE A 106 -1.32 8.54 4.80
CA PHE A 106 -1.15 8.63 6.24
C PHE A 106 -1.87 7.51 6.98
N ILE A 107 -3.13 7.21 6.60
CA ILE A 107 -3.87 6.07 7.12
C ILE A 107 -3.09 4.76 6.89
N GLY A 108 -2.56 4.54 5.68
CA GLY A 108 -1.73 3.36 5.39
C GLY A 108 -0.48 3.28 6.27
N VAL A 109 0.25 4.38 6.41
CA VAL A 109 1.47 4.45 7.24
C VAL A 109 1.19 4.18 8.71
N VAL A 110 0.00 4.50 9.21
CA VAL A 110 -0.39 4.17 10.59
C VAL A 110 -0.87 2.73 10.71
N LEU A 111 -1.73 2.26 9.81
CA LEU A 111 -2.36 0.94 9.90
C LEU A 111 -1.39 -0.21 9.58
N THR A 112 -0.55 -0.07 8.55
CA THR A 112 0.32 -1.14 8.09
C THR A 112 1.30 -1.61 9.17
N PRO A 113 2.04 -0.72 9.88
CA PRO A 113 2.88 -1.09 11.02
C PRO A 113 2.15 -1.81 12.15
N LEU A 114 0.90 -1.46 12.42
CA LEU A 114 0.13 -2.10 13.49
C LEU A 114 -0.15 -3.57 13.16
N VAL A 115 -0.43 -3.86 11.90
CA VAL A 115 -0.77 -5.20 11.43
C VAL A 115 0.48 -6.07 11.23
N LEU A 116 1.57 -5.49 10.72
CA LEU A 116 2.80 -6.22 10.37
C LEU A 116 3.38 -7.01 11.56
N PRO A 117 3.65 -8.32 11.42
CA PRO A 117 4.25 -9.12 12.48
C PRO A 117 5.75 -8.84 12.58
N TRP A 118 6.14 -7.71 13.16
CA TRP A 118 7.53 -7.25 13.25
C TRP A 118 8.51 -8.33 13.70
N ARG A 119 8.20 -9.06 14.77
CA ARG A 119 9.06 -10.16 15.26
C ARG A 119 9.33 -11.22 14.18
N TYR A 120 8.30 -11.59 13.42
CA TYR A 120 8.42 -12.54 12.32
C TYR A 120 9.24 -11.96 11.17
N ILE A 121 9.03 -10.68 10.83
CA ILE A 121 9.77 -9.99 9.76
C ILE A 121 11.27 -9.93 10.12
N PHE A 122 11.62 -9.49 11.32
CA PHE A 122 13.01 -9.44 11.78
C PHE A 122 13.67 -10.82 11.75
N LYS A 123 13.00 -11.86 12.25
CA LYS A 123 13.52 -13.24 12.21
C LYS A 123 13.60 -13.85 10.81
N THR A 124 12.78 -13.40 9.86
CA THR A 124 12.74 -14.03 8.53
C THR A 124 13.67 -13.33 7.54
N TYR A 125 13.79 -12.00 7.64
CA TYR A 125 14.50 -11.19 6.63
C TYR A 125 15.83 -10.61 7.11
N PHE A 126 16.05 -10.48 8.42
CA PHE A 126 17.21 -9.74 8.97
C PHE A 126 18.12 -10.59 9.85
N VAL A 127 17.56 -11.54 10.60
CA VAL A 127 18.31 -12.45 11.46
C VAL A 127 18.24 -13.83 10.83
N ARG A 128 19.36 -14.31 10.28
CA ARG A 128 19.46 -15.65 9.70
C ARG A 128 20.13 -16.59 10.69
#